data_AF-A0A523HYX2-F1
#
_entry.id   AF-A0A523HYX2-F1
#
_cell.length_a   1.000
_cell.length_b   1.000
_cell.length_c   1.000
_cell.angle_alpha   90.00
_cell.angle_beta   90.00
_cell.angle_gamma   90.00
#
_symmetry.space_group_name_H-M   'P 1'
#
loop_
_entity.id
_entity.type
_entity.pdbx_description
1 polymer ?
#
loop_
_entity_poly.entity_id
_entity_poly.type
_entity_poly.pdbx_seq_one_letter_code
_entity_poly.pdbx_strand_id
1 'polypeptide(L)'
;MNVGFENMQGNLTQLHSISKELSSLLMKGEAAAVFEKLEQRGAILKELQENSAGVDNQSRQNIEIETIINSIIAMDKKNMEVMQKTLNTISDSITNLGMKQKAIKNSRSVTMKDQKQLIDFLY
;
A
#
# COMPACT_ATOMS: atom_id res chain seq x y z
N MET A 1 -1.77 29.35 24.24
CA MET A 1 -1.66 27.91 23.91
C MET A 1 -0.22 27.68 23.43
N ASN A 2 0.41 26.52 23.70
CA ASN A 2 1.79 26.26 23.26
C ASN A 2 1.78 25.99 21.75
N VAL A 3 2.52 26.77 20.97
CA VAL A 3 2.58 26.70 19.49
C VAL A 3 3.09 25.33 19.01
N GLY A 4 3.99 24.69 19.74
CA GLY A 4 4.46 23.33 19.45
C GLY A 4 3.36 22.28 19.60
N PHE A 5 2.47 22.45 20.59
CA PHE A 5 1.32 21.56 20.79
C PHE A 5 0.28 21.69 19.67
N GLU A 6 -0.07 22.92 19.28
CA GLU A 6 -1.03 23.17 18.19
C GLU A 6 -0.52 22.61 16.85
N ASN A 7 0.77 22.78 16.56
CA ASN A 7 1.40 22.21 15.36
C ASN A 7 1.38 20.68 15.40
N MET A 8 1.70 20.06 16.54
CA MET A 8 1.63 18.61 16.69
C MET A 8 0.21 18.08 16.49
N GLN A 9 -0.79 18.72 17.11
CA GLN A 9 -2.19 18.35 16.98
C GLN A 9 -2.69 18.50 15.53
N GLY A 10 -2.30 19.58 14.85
CA GLY A 10 -2.60 19.81 13.44
C GLY A 10 -2.04 18.70 12.55
N ASN A 11 -0.76 18.38 12.71
CA ASN A 11 -0.12 17.33 11.93
C ASN A 11 -0.72 15.94 12.19
N LEU A 12 -1.03 15.60 13.44
CA LEU A 12 -1.71 14.35 13.77
C LEU A 12 -3.13 14.29 13.19
N THR A 13 -3.85 15.41 13.18
CA THR A 13 -5.18 15.48 12.55
C THR A 13 -5.10 15.26 11.04
N GLN A 14 -4.09 15.84 10.38
CA GLN A 14 -3.84 15.60 8.96
C GLN A 14 -3.47 14.14 8.68
N LEU A 15 -2.58 13.54 9.48
CA LEU A 15 -2.24 12.12 9.37
C LEU A 15 -3.46 11.22 9.49
N HIS A 16 -4.34 11.51 10.45
CA HIS A 16 -5.60 10.79 10.63
C HIS A 16 -6.52 10.90 9.39
N SER A 17 -6.64 12.09 8.80
CA SER A 17 -7.39 12.28 7.55
C SER A 17 -6.80 11.45 6.41
N ILE A 18 -5.47 11.47 6.26
CA ILE A 18 -4.78 10.69 5.24
C ILE A 18 -4.98 9.20 5.46
N SER A 19 -4.89 8.68 6.69
CA SER A 19 -5.14 7.26 6.98
C SER A 19 -6.57 6.83 6.59
N LYS A 20 -7.57 7.70 6.79
CA LYS A 20 -8.96 7.46 6.35
C LYS A 20 -9.11 7.49 4.83
N GLU A 21 -8.46 8.44 4.15
CA GLU A 21 -8.46 8.51 2.69
C GLU A 21 -7.77 7.29 2.07
N LEU A 22 -6.63 6.88 2.62
CA LEU A 22 -5.91 5.66 2.23
C LEU A 22 -6.82 4.43 2.33
N SER A 23 -7.57 4.28 3.42
CA SER A 23 -8.54 3.18 3.53
C SER A 23 -9.55 3.19 2.38
N SER A 24 -10.08 4.37 2.02
CA SER A 24 -11.05 4.49 0.93
C SER A 24 -10.43 4.15 -0.43
N LEU A 25 -9.26 4.71 -0.74
CA LEU A 25 -8.56 4.49 -2.01
C LEU A 25 -8.13 3.03 -2.18
N LEU A 26 -7.66 2.39 -1.10
CA LEU A 26 -7.32 0.97 -1.09
C LEU A 26 -8.53 0.09 -1.39
N MET A 27 -9.70 0.40 -0.85
CA MET A 27 -10.94 -0.33 -1.14
C MET A 27 -11.42 -0.14 -2.58
N LYS A 28 -11.14 1.02 -3.19
CA LYS A 28 -11.46 1.31 -4.59
C LYS A 28 -10.43 0.76 -5.58
N GLY A 29 -9.26 0.32 -5.11
CA GLY A 29 -8.17 -0.15 -5.96
C GLY A 29 -7.43 0.98 -6.70
N GLU A 30 -7.53 2.22 -6.24
CA GLU A 30 -6.91 3.40 -6.86
C GLU A 30 -5.41 3.49 -6.50
N ALA A 31 -4.60 2.56 -7.01
CA ALA A 31 -3.20 2.40 -6.61
C ALA A 31 -2.34 3.66 -6.76
N ALA A 32 -2.51 4.43 -7.85
CA ALA A 32 -1.77 5.67 -8.06
C ALA A 32 -2.06 6.72 -6.98
N ALA A 33 -3.33 6.92 -6.64
CA ALA A 33 -3.74 7.85 -5.60
C ALA A 33 -3.28 7.39 -4.20
N VAL A 34 -3.20 6.07 -3.96
CA VAL A 34 -2.62 5.52 -2.72
C VAL A 34 -1.15 5.93 -2.57
N PHE A 35 -0.34 5.83 -3.63
CA PHE A 35 1.08 6.24 -3.56
C PHE A 35 1.24 7.74 -3.28
N GLU A 36 0.48 8.59 -3.98
CA GLU A 36 0.50 10.04 -3.74
C GLU A 36 0.17 10.38 -2.27
N LYS A 37 -0.83 9.70 -1.69
CA LYS A 37 -1.21 9.90 -0.29
C LYS A 37 -0.15 9.41 0.69
N LEU A 38 0.58 8.34 0.37
CA LEU A 38 1.69 7.86 1.19
C LEU A 38 2.88 8.84 1.18
N GLU A 39 3.15 9.50 0.06
CA GLU A 39 4.17 10.55 -0.03
C GLU A 39 3.79 11.77 0.83
N GLN A 40 2.55 12.26 0.71
CA GLN A 40 2.01 13.34 1.55
C GLN A 40 2.13 12.99 3.04
N ARG A 41 1.81 11.74 3.40
CA ARG A 41 1.95 11.23 4.77
C ARG A 41 3.40 11.27 5.27
N GLY A 42 4.34 10.87 4.41
CA GLY A 42 5.77 10.87 4.72
C GLY A 42 6.32 12.26 5.03
N ALA A 43 5.86 13.29 4.30
CA ALA A 43 6.23 14.68 4.55
C ALA A 43 5.78 15.15 5.95
N ILE A 44 4.51 14.89 6.31
CA ILE A 44 3.96 15.30 7.61
C ILE A 44 4.65 14.56 8.78
N LEU A 45 5.01 13.29 8.60
CA LEU A 45 5.78 12.55 9.62
C LEU A 45 7.16 13.16 9.85
N LYS A 46 7.82 13.60 8.78
CA LYS A 46 9.12 14.27 8.88
C LYS A 46 8.99 15.60 9.64
N GLU A 47 7.96 16.39 9.34
CA GLU A 47 7.66 17.62 10.08
C GLU A 47 7.36 17.36 11.56
N LEU A 48 6.64 16.28 11.89
CA LEU A 48 6.40 15.88 13.28
C LEU A 48 7.70 15.50 14.02
N GLN A 49 8.61 14.81 13.35
CA GLN A 49 9.92 14.45 13.94
C GLN A 49 10.74 15.72 14.22
N GLU A 50 10.79 16.65 13.27
CA GLU A 50 11.56 17.90 13.37
C GLU A 50 10.98 18.87 14.41
N ASN A 51 9.66 18.90 14.58
CA ASN A 51 8.95 19.84 15.48
C ASN A 51 8.61 19.27 16.87
N SER A 52 9.04 18.06 17.20
CA SER A 52 8.74 17.40 18.49
C SER A 52 9.46 18.01 19.71
N ALA A 53 10.45 18.88 19.48
CA ALA A 53 11.17 19.60 20.54
C ALA A 53 10.39 20.87 20.97
N GLY A 54 9.64 20.79 22.07
CA GLY A 54 9.01 21.99 22.68
C GLY A 54 7.55 21.85 23.12
N VAL A 55 6.98 20.64 23.11
CA VAL A 55 5.61 20.42 23.60
C VAL A 55 5.62 20.41 25.13
N ASP A 56 5.01 21.44 25.74
CA ASP A 56 4.82 21.49 27.20
C ASP A 56 3.77 20.49 27.64
N ASN A 57 4.05 19.82 28.75
CA ASN A 57 3.37 18.61 29.18
C ASN A 57 2.07 18.93 29.98
N GLN A 58 0.96 19.23 29.29
CA GLN A 58 -0.36 19.36 29.93
C GLN A 58 -1.17 18.05 29.79
N SER A 59 -1.65 17.51 30.92
CA SER A 59 -2.21 16.14 31.01
C SER A 59 -3.43 15.88 30.12
N ARG A 60 -4.36 16.83 29.97
CA ARG A 60 -5.58 16.67 29.15
C ARG A 60 -5.28 16.67 27.65
N GLN A 61 -4.35 17.54 27.25
CA GLN A 61 -3.85 17.70 25.88
C GLN A 61 -3.14 16.43 25.38
N ASN A 62 -2.45 15.72 26.27
CA ASN A 62 -1.83 14.43 25.95
C ASN A 62 -2.83 13.32 25.68
N ILE A 63 -3.97 13.26 26.39
CA ILE A 63 -4.99 12.21 26.19
C ILE A 63 -5.63 12.33 24.80
N GLU A 64 -5.90 13.55 24.35
CA GLU A 64 -6.46 13.81 23.01
C GLU A 64 -5.46 13.40 21.91
N ILE A 65 -4.18 13.76 22.07
CA ILE A 65 -3.10 13.33 21.19
C ILE A 65 -2.98 11.81 21.14
N GLU A 66 -2.96 11.15 22.30
CA GLU A 66 -2.82 9.70 22.40
C GLU A 66 -4.00 8.99 21.73
N THR A 67 -5.21 9.53 21.88
CA THR A 67 -6.41 9.02 21.21
C THR A 67 -6.27 9.11 19.68
N ILE A 68 -5.80 10.24 19.16
CA ILE A 68 -5.59 10.42 17.71
C ILE A 68 -4.50 9.45 17.21
N ILE A 69 -3.38 9.33 17.92
CA ILE A 69 -2.29 8.40 17.58
C ILE A 69 -2.80 6.97 17.54
N ASN A 70 -3.54 6.52 18.56
CA ASN A 70 -4.09 5.17 18.61
C ASN A 70 -5.07 4.91 17.45
N SER A 71 -5.87 5.91 17.08
CA SER A 71 -6.77 5.84 15.92
C SER A 71 -5.99 5.68 14.60
N ILE A 72 -4.91 6.47 14.41
CA ILE A 72 -4.02 6.37 13.25
C ILE A 72 -3.41 4.96 13.17
N ILE A 73 -2.85 4.45 14.28
CA ILE A 73 -2.22 3.12 14.33
C ILE A 73 -3.22 2.02 13.95
N ALA A 74 -4.43 2.08 14.49
CA ALA A 74 -5.47 1.09 14.20
C ALA A 74 -5.87 1.10 12.72
N MET A 75 -6.03 2.28 12.11
CA MET A 75 -6.34 2.41 10.68
C MET A 75 -5.20 1.93 9.80
N ASP A 76 -3.96 2.30 10.14
CA ASP A 76 -2.79 1.91 9.36
C ASP A 76 -2.57 0.40 9.37
N LYS A 77 -2.82 -0.26 10.51
CA LYS A 77 -2.79 -1.72 10.58
C LYS A 77 -3.78 -2.34 9.59
N LYS A 78 -5.02 -1.83 9.55
CA LYS A 78 -6.04 -2.28 8.59
C LYS A 78 -5.64 -1.99 7.15
N ASN A 79 -5.08 -0.81 6.86
CA ASN A 79 -4.62 -0.43 5.54
C ASN A 79 -3.49 -1.37 5.07
N MET A 80 -2.52 -1.68 5.92
CA MET A 80 -1.46 -2.64 5.62
C MET A 80 -2.01 -4.05 5.33
N GLU A 81 -2.99 -4.52 6.12
CA GLU A 81 -3.63 -5.82 5.87
C GLU A 81 -4.32 -5.86 4.49
N VAL A 82 -4.99 -4.78 4.09
CA VAL A 82 -5.60 -4.67 2.75
C VAL A 82 -4.53 -4.65 1.66
N MET A 83 -3.48 -3.84 1.81
CA MET A 83 -2.36 -3.78 0.86
C MET A 83 -1.71 -5.15 0.69
N GLN A 84 -1.48 -5.88 1.77
CA GLN A 84 -0.88 -7.21 1.72
C GLN A 84 -1.77 -8.23 0.97
N LYS A 85 -3.09 -8.20 1.20
CA LYS A 85 -4.05 -9.04 0.47
C LYS A 85 -4.04 -8.73 -1.04
N THR A 86 -4.01 -7.44 -1.39
CA THR A 86 -3.92 -6.99 -2.78
C THR A 86 -2.62 -7.46 -3.43
N LEU A 87 -1.48 -7.33 -2.74
CA LEU A 87 -0.17 -7.82 -3.21
C LEU A 87 -0.19 -9.33 -3.47
N ASN A 88 -0.75 -10.11 -2.55
CA ASN A 88 -0.87 -11.56 -2.73
C ASN A 88 -1.70 -11.91 -3.96
N THR A 89 -2.83 -11.21 -4.17
CA THR A 89 -3.71 -11.43 -5.33
C THR A 89 -3.01 -11.10 -6.65
N ILE A 90 -2.22 -10.02 -6.69
CA ILE A 90 -1.39 -9.66 -7.85
C ILE A 90 -0.32 -10.73 -8.10
N SER A 91 0.37 -11.18 -7.05
CA SER A 91 1.40 -12.23 -7.14
C SER A 91 0.85 -13.54 -7.70
N ASP A 92 -0.32 -13.98 -7.22
CA ASP A 92 -1.00 -15.18 -7.71
C ASP A 92 -1.41 -15.02 -9.18
N SER A 93 -1.89 -13.83 -9.56
CA SER A 93 -2.24 -13.50 -10.94
C SER A 93 -1.03 -13.56 -11.86
N ILE A 94 0.11 -12.99 -11.45
CA ILE A 94 1.38 -13.05 -12.20
C ILE A 94 1.85 -14.50 -12.36
N THR A 95 1.80 -15.29 -11.29
CA THR A 95 2.17 -16.71 -11.31
C THR A 95 1.31 -17.49 -12.30
N ASN A 96 -0.01 -17.27 -12.28
CA ASN A 96 -0.94 -17.89 -13.21
C ASN A 96 -0.68 -17.49 -14.67
N LEU A 97 -0.42 -16.20 -14.92
CA LEU A 97 -0.03 -15.73 -16.25
C LEU A 97 1.27 -16.40 -16.74
N GLY A 98 2.27 -16.55 -15.87
CA GLY A 98 3.51 -17.27 -16.17
C GLY A 98 3.27 -18.75 -16.53
N MET A 99 2.40 -19.43 -15.79
CA MET A 99 2.00 -20.82 -16.10
C MET A 99 1.29 -20.91 -17.46
N LYS A 100 0.33 -20.02 -17.73
CA LYS A 100 -0.36 -19.97 -19.04
C LYS A 100 0.60 -19.70 -20.18
N GLN A 101 1.55 -18.78 -20.00
CA GLN A 101 2.58 -18.50 -21.00
C GLN A 101 3.44 -19.73 -21.29
N LYS A 102 3.85 -20.47 -20.25
CA LYS A 102 4.61 -21.73 -20.40
C LYS A 102 3.79 -22.79 -21.15
N ALA A 103 2.51 -22.95 -20.81
CA ALA A 103 1.62 -23.87 -21.50
C ALA A 103 1.49 -23.54 -23.00
N ILE A 104 1.34 -22.26 -23.37
CA ILE A 104 1.29 -21.80 -24.76
C ILE A 104 2.60 -22.08 -25.50
N LYS A 105 3.75 -21.88 -24.85
CA LYS A 105 5.06 -22.20 -25.47
C LYS A 105 5.20 -23.70 -25.72
N ASN A 106 4.78 -24.53 -24.76
CA ASN A 106 4.85 -25.98 -24.87
C ASN A 106 3.91 -26.51 -25.95
N SER A 107 2.67 -26.01 -26.06
CA SER A 107 1.74 -26.45 -27.11
C SER A 107 2.27 -26.13 -28.49
N ARG A 108 2.81 -24.92 -28.71
CA ARG A 108 3.48 -24.55 -29.97
C ARG A 108 4.66 -25.48 -30.29
N SER A 109 5.48 -25.82 -29.29
CA SER A 109 6.60 -26.74 -29.49
C SER A 109 6.16 -28.15 -29.86
N VAL A 110 5.07 -28.66 -29.29
CA VAL A 110 4.53 -29.99 -29.61
C VAL A 110 3.99 -29.99 -31.04
N THR A 111 3.17 -29.00 -31.42
CA THR A 111 2.65 -28.88 -32.79
C THR A 111 3.77 -28.82 -33.84
N MET A 112 4.87 -28.12 -33.57
CA MET A 112 6.01 -28.08 -34.49
C MET A 112 6.77 -29.41 -34.58
N LYS A 113 6.89 -30.16 -33.48
CA LYS A 113 7.51 -31.51 -33.50
C LYS A 113 6.65 -32.49 -34.30
N ASP A 114 5.34 -32.47 -34.09
CA ASP A 114 4.41 -33.35 -34.80
C ASP A 114 4.38 -33.04 -36.30
N GLN A 115 4.40 -31.74 -36.68
CA GLN A 115 4.54 -31.34 -38.09
C GLN A 115 5.85 -31.84 -38.71
N LYS A 116 6.97 -31.73 -37.99
CA LYS A 116 8.26 -32.21 -38.49
C LYS A 116 8.26 -33.73 -38.69
N GLN A 117 7.74 -34.50 -37.73
CA GLN A 117 7.64 -35.96 -37.85
C GLN A 117 6.74 -36.39 -39.01
N LEU A 118 5.66 -35.65 -39.27
CA LEU A 118 4.78 -35.93 -40.40
C LEU A 118 5.52 -35.69 -41.74
N ILE A 119 6.29 -34.62 -41.84
CA ILE A 119 7.11 -34.32 -43.03
C ILE A 119 8.18 -35.41 -43.21
N ASP A 120 8.90 -35.77 -42.14
CA ASP A 120 9.94 -36.82 -42.16
C ASP A 120 9.37 -38.23 -42.50
N PHE A 121 8.06 -38.46 -42.31
CA PHE A 121 7.40 -39.70 -42.74
C PHE A 121 6.99 -39.69 -44.21
N LEU A 122 6.71 -38.50 -44.77
CA LEU A 122 6.18 -38.34 -46.12
C LEU A 122 7.28 -38.19 -47.20
N TYR A 123 8.51 -37.85 -46.83
CA TYR A 123 9.66 -37.66 -47.71
C TYR A 123 10.82 -38.57 -47.33
#